data_AF-M4BIH5-F1
#
_entry.id   AF-M4BIH5-F1
#
_cell.length_a   1.000
_cell.length_b   1.000
_cell.length_c   1.000
_cell.angle_alpha   90.00
_cell.angle_beta   90.00
_cell.angle_gamma   90.00
#
_symmetry.space_group_name_H-M   'P 1'
#
loop_
_entity.id
_entity.type
_entity.pdbx_description
1 polymer ?
#
loop_
_entity_poly.entity_id
_entity_poly.type
_entity_poly.pdbx_seq_one_letter_code
_entity_poly.pdbx_strand_id
1 'polypeptide(L)'
;MNIPLVADISKRIAEDYGVLVIDEEDEMYGAALRGLFIIDPEGIIRSIQINDDAVGRSVDEALRLLKAFSTLRRIHMRYVLRTGSLETRPLRRIT
;
A
#
# COMPACT_ATOMS: atom_id res chain seq x y z
N MET A 1 -7.33 -6.60 18.32
CA MET A 1 -7.00 -6.17 16.94
C MET A 1 -7.97 -5.05 16.58
N ASN A 2 -7.49 -3.84 16.29
CA ASN A 2 -8.34 -2.72 15.91
C ASN A 2 -7.97 -2.31 14.47
N ILE A 3 -8.67 -2.90 13.50
CA ILE A 3 -8.46 -2.64 12.08
C ILE A 3 -9.74 -1.96 11.57
N PRO A 4 -9.66 -0.74 11.00
CA PRO A 4 -10.84 -0.08 10.48
C PRO A 4 -11.38 -0.83 9.26
N LEU A 5 -12.70 -1.00 9.23
CA LEU A 5 -13.40 -1.51 8.05
C LEU A 5 -14.05 -0.33 7.33
N VAL A 6 -13.71 -0.16 6.06
CA VAL A 6 -14.23 0.91 5.21
C VAL A 6 -15.31 0.31 4.31
N ALA A 7 -16.45 0.98 4.22
CA ALA A 7 -17.52 0.61 3.29
C ALA A 7 -17.44 1.48 2.02
N ASP A 8 -17.18 0.86 0.88
CA ASP A 8 -17.13 1.53 -0.43
C ASP A 8 -18.49 1.41 -1.16
N ILE A 9 -19.48 2.17 -0.70
CA ILE A 9 -20.84 2.13 -1.26
C ILE A 9 -20.88 2.67 -2.69
N SER A 10 -20.07 3.69 -2.99
CA SER A 10 -20.01 4.32 -4.30
C SER A 10 -19.18 3.55 -5.32
N LYS A 11 -18.47 2.49 -4.90
CA LYS A 11 -17.52 1.70 -5.71
C LYS A 11 -16.34 2.49 -6.28
N ARG A 12 -16.19 3.76 -5.90
CA ARG A 12 -15.15 4.65 -6.43
C ARG A 12 -13.77 4.23 -5.95
N ILE A 13 -13.64 3.73 -4.72
CA ILE A 13 -12.35 3.28 -4.22
C ILE A 13 -11.91 2.04 -4.99
N ALA A 14 -12.81 1.09 -5.22
CA ALA A 14 -12.52 -0.10 -6.02
C ALA A 14 -12.12 0.25 -7.47
N GLU A 15 -12.79 1.23 -8.07
CA GLU A 15 -12.48 1.74 -9.42
C GLU A 15 -11.12 2.45 -9.46
N ASP A 16 -10.88 3.40 -8.55
CA ASP A 16 -9.63 4.18 -8.47
C ASP A 16 -8.40 3.28 -8.25
N TYR A 17 -8.56 2.16 -7.53
CA TYR A 17 -7.51 1.18 -7.28
C TYR A 17 -7.45 0.07 -8.35
N GLY A 18 -8.30 0.11 -9.37
CA GLY A 18 -8.29 -0.84 -10.49
C GLY A 18 -8.64 -2.27 -10.09
N VAL A 19 -9.43 -2.45 -9.03
CA VAL A 19 -9.87 -3.78 -8.54
C VAL A 19 -11.36 -4.01 -8.77
N LEU A 20 -12.09 -3.02 -9.28
CA LEU A 20 -13.49 -3.19 -9.64
C LEU A 20 -13.61 -4.02 -10.92
N VAL A 21 -14.43 -5.07 -10.87
CA VAL A 21 -14.83 -5.81 -12.08
C VAL A 21 -15.91 -5.00 -12.78
N ILE A 22 -15.55 -4.44 -13.94
CA ILE A 22 -16.43 -3.60 -14.77
C ILE A 22 -17.04 -4.34 -15.96
N ASP A 23 -16.58 -5.56 -16.23
CA ASP A 23 -17.09 -6.38 -17.34
C ASP A 23 -18.46 -6.95 -16.96
N GLU A 24 -19.49 -6.58 -17.72
CA GLU A 24 -20.87 -7.01 -17.51
C GLU A 24 -21.08 -8.50 -17.77
N GLU A 25 -20.18 -9.15 -18.52
CA GLU A 25 -20.24 -10.58 -18.82
C GLU A 25 -19.56 -11.45 -17.74
N ASP A 26 -18.83 -10.83 -16.81
CA ASP A 26 -18.16 -11.52 -15.70
C ASP A 26 -19.14 -11.80 -14.56
N GLU A 27 -19.10 -13.01 -13.99
CA GLU A 27 -19.91 -13.40 -12.84
C GLU A 27 -19.67 -12.50 -11.62
N MET A 28 -18.51 -11.86 -11.56
CA MET A 28 -18.11 -10.92 -10.51
C MET A 28 -18.46 -9.47 -10.82
N TYR A 29 -19.26 -9.17 -11.85
CA TYR A 29 -19.60 -7.80 -12.23
C TYR A 29 -20.03 -6.94 -11.03
N GLY A 30 -19.34 -5.82 -10.84
CA GLY A 30 -19.59 -4.87 -9.78
C GLY A 30 -19.08 -5.27 -8.39
N ALA A 31 -18.33 -6.37 -8.27
CA ALA A 31 -17.56 -6.73 -7.09
C ALA A 31 -16.10 -6.27 -7.22
N ALA A 32 -15.42 -6.14 -6.08
CA ALA A 32 -13.99 -5.85 -6.04
C ALA A 32 -13.18 -7.14 -5.93
N LEU A 33 -12.15 -7.27 -6.77
CA LEU A 33 -11.14 -8.30 -6.66
C LEU A 33 -10.35 -8.18 -5.36
N ARG A 34 -9.63 -9.25 -5.00
CA ARG A 34 -8.85 -9.29 -3.76
C ARG A 34 -7.54 -8.53 -3.91
N GLY A 35 -7.63 -7.21 -3.84
CA GLY A 35 -6.49 -6.30 -3.79
C GLY A 35 -5.79 -6.30 -2.43
N LEU A 36 -4.46 -6.28 -2.43
CA LEU A 36 -3.63 -5.91 -1.30
C LEU A 36 -2.64 -4.84 -1.77
N PHE A 37 -2.67 -3.71 -1.09
CA PHE A 37 -1.85 -2.55 -1.41
C PHE A 37 -0.95 -2.23 -0.22
N ILE A 38 0.36 -2.14 -0.47
CA ILE A 38 1.31 -1.62 0.51
C ILE A 38 1.61 -0.19 0.13
N ILE A 39 1.14 0.74 0.95
CA ILE A 39 1.29 2.18 0.78
C ILE A 39 2.26 2.69 1.83
N ASP A 40 3.22 3.51 1.42
CA ASP A 40 4.16 4.12 2.36
C ASP A 40 3.60 5.40 3.01
N PRO A 41 4.31 5.98 4.00
CA PRO A 41 3.85 7.21 4.65
C PRO A 41 3.82 8.46 3.75
N GLU A 42 4.50 8.43 2.60
CA GLU A 42 4.42 9.50 1.59
C GLU A 42 3.19 9.35 0.68
N GLY A 43 2.37 8.30 0.88
CA GLY A 43 1.19 8.01 0.07
C GLY A 43 1.53 7.29 -1.25
N ILE A 44 2.75 6.77 -1.40
CA ILE A 44 3.19 6.10 -2.62
C ILE A 44 2.95 4.59 -2.48
N ILE A 45 2.32 4.00 -3.48
CA ILE A 45 2.13 2.55 -3.57
C ILE A 45 3.48 1.88 -3.87
N ARG A 46 3.90 0.96 -3.01
CA ARG A 46 5.17 0.22 -3.13
C ARG A 46 5.00 -1.21 -3.61
N SER A 47 3.83 -1.79 -3.37
CA SER A 47 3.49 -3.12 -3.84
C SER A 47 1.98 -3.25 -4.02
N ILE A 48 1.60 -3.95 -5.09
CA ILE A 48 0.23 -4.28 -5.44
C ILE A 48 0.18 -5.79 -5.64
N GLN A 49 -0.76 -6.46 -5.00
CA GLN A 49 -1.14 -7.84 -5.30
C GLN A 49 -2.64 -7.86 -5.57
N ILE A 50 -3.02 -8.35 -6.75
CA ILE A 50 -4.41 -8.53 -7.13
C ILE A 50 -4.58 -10.01 -7.36
N ASN A 51 -5.45 -10.61 -6.57
CA ASN A 51 -5.81 -12.00 -6.68
C ASN A 51 -7.27 -12.13 -7.06
N ASP A 52 -7.57 -13.22 -7.75
CA ASP A 52 -8.93 -13.67 -8.00
C ASP A 52 -9.64 -14.05 -6.69
N ASP A 53 -10.96 -14.17 -6.73
CA ASP A 53 -11.80 -14.48 -5.58
C ASP A 53 -11.49 -15.87 -4.97
N ALA A 54 -11.17 -16.85 -5.81
CA ALA A 54 -10.86 -18.20 -5.37
C ALA A 54 -9.48 -18.30 -4.71
N VAL A 55 -8.61 -17.30 -4.92
CA VAL A 55 -7.21 -17.32 -4.47
C VAL A 55 -7.07 -16.53 -3.17
N GLY A 56 -6.56 -17.20 -2.14
CA GLY A 56 -6.27 -16.59 -0.84
C GLY A 56 -5.07 -15.63 -0.90
N ARG A 57 -4.98 -14.73 0.08
CA ARG A 57 -3.79 -13.88 0.28
C ARG A 57 -2.91 -14.50 1.37
N SER A 58 -1.60 -14.49 1.16
CA SER A 58 -0.64 -14.93 2.17
C SER A 58 -0.24 -13.77 3.08
N VAL A 59 -0.53 -13.91 4.38
CA VAL A 59 -0.12 -12.93 5.40
C VAL A 59 1.39 -12.90 5.56
N ASP A 60 2.05 -14.06 5.46
CA ASP A 60 3.50 -14.17 5.57
C ASP A 60 4.21 -13.40 4.46
N GLU A 61 3.66 -13.42 3.24
CA GLU A 61 4.22 -12.69 2.11
C GLU A 61 4.02 -11.18 2.28
N ALA A 62 2.83 -10.74 2.70
CA ALA A 62 2.58 -9.33 3.01
C ALA A 62 3.54 -8.83 4.11
N LEU A 63 3.79 -9.64 5.14
CA LEU A 63 4.73 -9.33 6.21
C LEU A 63 6.19 -9.32 5.72
N ARG A 64 6.58 -10.24 4.84
CA ARG A 64 7.92 -10.28 4.23
C ARG A 64 8.19 -9.02 3.42
N LEU A 65 7.24 -8.59 2.59
CA LEU A 65 7.33 -7.36 1.80
C LEU A 65 7.38 -6.13 2.71
N LEU A 66 6.52 -6.06 3.73
CA LEU A 66 6.52 -4.97 4.69
C LEU A 66 7.85 -4.87 5.45
N LYS A 67 8.42 -6.01 5.88
CA LYS A 67 9.76 -6.07 6.48
C LYS A 67 10.84 -5.65 5.48
N ALA A 68 10.76 -6.06 4.22
CA ALA A 68 11.72 -5.68 3.19
C ALA A 68 11.71 -4.16 2.95
N PHE A 69 10.54 -3.55 2.80
CA PHE A 69 10.42 -2.09 2.65
C PHE A 69 10.86 -1.34 3.90
N SER A 70 10.55 -1.85 5.10
CA SER A 70 11.03 -1.27 6.36
C SER A 70 12.55 -1.40 6.53
N THR A 71 13.16 -2.46 6.00
CA THR A 71 14.60 -2.73 6.08
C THR A 71 15.37 -1.91 5.04
N LEU A 72 14.84 -1.76 3.83
CA LEU A 72 15.38 -0.85 2.81
C LEU A 72 15.28 0.62 3.24
N ARG A 73 14.23 0.99 3.97
CA ARG A 73 14.10 2.31 4.64
C ARG A 73 14.85 2.38 5.97
N ARG A 74 15.77 1.45 6.29
CA ARG A 74 16.64 1.54 7.47
C ARG A 74 17.82 2.50 7.24
N ILE A 75 17.47 3.72 6.85
CA ILE A 75 18.12 4.94 7.28
C ILE A 75 17.02 5.77 7.96
N HIS A 76 17.09 5.80 9.29
CA HIS A 76 16.44 6.72 10.20
C HIS A 76 14.90 6.78 10.19
N MET A 77 14.30 6.02 11.11
CA MET A 77 13.12 6.47 11.82
C MET A 77 13.49 7.74 12.60
N ARG A 78 13.14 8.92 12.07
CA ARG A 78 13.19 10.20 12.79
C ARG A 78 11.76 10.69 12.98
N TYR A 79 11.30 10.73 14.24
CA TYR A 79 10.26 11.67 14.64
C TYR A 79 10.94 12.99 14.99
N VAL A 80 10.67 14.07 14.23
CA VAL A 80 10.74 15.45 14.71
C VAL A 80 9.71 16.26 13.94
N LEU A 81 8.68 16.77 14.63
CA LEU A 81 7.88 17.90 14.15
C LEU A 81 8.58 19.20 14.57
N ARG A 82 9.06 20.00 13.61
CA ARG A 82 9.11 21.46 13.75
C ARG A 82 9.26 22.16 12.40
N THR A 83 8.45 23.18 12.24
CA THR A 83 8.40 24.14 11.14
C THR A 83 9.71 24.92 10.99
N GLY A 84 10.17 25.11 9.74
CA GLY A 84 11.07 26.21 9.36
C GLY A 84 12.49 25.81 8.95
N SER A 85 12.86 26.25 7.73
CA SER A 85 14.19 26.34 7.14
C SER A 85 14.76 25.08 6.46
N LEU A 86 14.78 25.16 5.12
CA LEU A 86 15.51 24.28 4.20
C LEU A 86 17.02 24.53 4.35
N GLU A 87 17.75 23.59 4.96
CA GLU A 87 19.16 23.37 4.60
C GLU A 87 19.47 21.88 4.65
N THR A 88 19.60 21.26 3.47
CA THR A 88 20.13 19.91 3.31
C THR A 88 21.58 20.02 2.82
N ARG A 89 22.55 19.74 3.69
CA ARG A 89 23.94 19.49 3.26
C ARG A 89 24.19 17.98 3.17
N PRO A 90 24.72 17.45 2.06
CA PRO A 90 25.04 16.03 1.96
C PRO A 90 26.30 15.70 2.79
N LEU A 91 26.22 14.62 3.59
CA LEU A 91 27.36 14.04 4.30
C LEU A 91 28.28 13.34 3.30
N ARG A 92 29.58 13.67 3.38
CA ARG A 92 30.63 13.08 2.53
C ARG A 92 30.75 11.58 2.78
N ARG A 93 30.89 10.85 1.68
CA ARG A 93 31.28 9.44 1.60
C ARG A 93 32.60 9.24 2.34
N ILE A 94 32.60 8.44 3.40
CA ILE A 94 33.83 7.85 3.94
C ILE A 94 33.97 6.49 3.24
N THR A 95 35.13 6.30 2.63
CA THR A 95 35.64 5.06 2.04
C THR A 95 35.46 3.84 2.94
#